data_AF-A0A2T7UYF4-F1
#
_entry.id   AF-A0A2T7UYF4-F1
#
_cell.length_a   1.000
_cell.length_b   1.000
_cell.length_c   1.000
_cell.angle_alpha   90.00
_cell.angle_beta   90.00
_cell.angle_gamma   90.00
#
_symmetry.space_group_name_H-M   'P 1'
#
loop_
_entity.id
_entity.type
_entity.pdbx_description
1 polymer ?
#
loop_
_entity_poly.entity_id
_entity_poly.type
_entity_poly.pdbx_seq_one_letter_code
_entity_poly.pdbx_strand_id
1 'polypeptide(L)'
;MEGAAADFRAELSERLFVLYLGGRWMAPLSGRLIGVPGLPMARLACAEAGDVARARAGLRPAGAEVGALRAAYAASAPLLRALRAYEVMDDPVSEPEDWALPFAGPAVLVTATSVPLSRVAGLLIAGAGQGMLWKPAPGAAASAHALIRALGPVAGAGLAMLQGDHATGAALAGQGPLIWASDAPPPAGLPVSLRVPATGPHRR
;
A
#
# COMPACT_ATOMS: atom_id res chain seq x y z
N MET A 1 -1.09 -23.97 5.95
CA MET A 1 -0.68 -22.56 5.72
C MET A 1 0.06 -22.38 4.40
N GLU A 2 0.99 -23.28 4.02
CA GLU A 2 1.67 -23.20 2.72
C GLU A 2 0.72 -23.22 1.51
N GLY A 3 -0.38 -23.99 1.59
CA GLY A 3 -1.43 -24.02 0.55
C GLY A 3 -2.06 -22.64 0.27
N ALA A 4 -2.52 -21.93 1.30
CA ALA A 4 -3.17 -20.62 1.12
C ALA A 4 -2.23 -19.55 0.52
N ALA A 5 -0.95 -19.58 0.87
CA ALA A 5 0.05 -18.70 0.26
C ALA A 5 0.34 -19.11 -1.20
N ALA A 6 0.39 -20.42 -1.50
CA ALA A 6 0.56 -20.91 -2.86
C ALA A 6 -0.64 -20.57 -3.75
N ASP A 7 -1.87 -20.73 -3.25
CA ASP A 7 -3.11 -20.37 -3.94
C ASP A 7 -3.15 -18.86 -4.23
N PHE A 8 -2.82 -18.03 -3.23
CA PHE A 8 -2.76 -16.58 -3.45
C PHE A 8 -1.66 -16.18 -4.44
N ARG A 9 -0.54 -16.91 -4.52
CA ARG A 9 0.49 -16.70 -5.55
C ARG A 9 0.01 -17.06 -6.94
N ALA A 10 -0.76 -18.14 -7.08
CA ALA A 10 -1.39 -18.46 -8.36
C ALA A 10 -2.37 -17.35 -8.77
N GLU A 11 -3.15 -16.82 -7.83
CA GLU A 11 -4.05 -15.68 -8.07
C GLU A 11 -3.31 -14.36 -8.32
N LEU A 12 -2.10 -14.17 -7.80
CA LEU A 12 -1.34 -12.92 -7.91
C LEU A 12 -1.03 -12.56 -9.37
N SER A 13 -0.79 -13.55 -10.23
CA SER A 13 -0.62 -13.33 -11.67
C SER A 13 -1.83 -12.68 -12.32
N GLU A 14 -3.05 -12.92 -11.82
CA GLU A 14 -4.27 -12.28 -12.31
C GLU A 14 -4.59 -10.98 -11.55
N ARG A 15 -4.21 -10.90 -10.27
CA ARG A 15 -4.51 -9.75 -9.38
C ARG A 15 -3.54 -8.58 -9.49
N LEU A 16 -2.29 -8.77 -9.92
CA LEU A 16 -1.33 -7.66 -10.09
C LEU A 16 -1.70 -6.69 -11.22
N PHE A 17 -2.77 -7.00 -11.97
CA PHE A 17 -3.38 -6.15 -12.99
C PHE A 17 -4.54 -5.29 -12.47
N VAL A 18 -4.79 -5.22 -11.16
CA VAL A 18 -5.87 -4.39 -10.60
C VAL A 18 -5.38 -3.36 -9.59
N LEU A 19 -6.13 -2.28 -9.49
CA LEU A 19 -6.01 -1.20 -8.52
C LEU A 19 -7.14 -1.33 -7.49
N TYR A 20 -6.96 -0.85 -6.26
CA TYR A 20 -8.06 -0.75 -5.30
C TYR A 20 -8.54 0.70 -5.24
N LEU A 21 -9.70 1.00 -5.81
CA LEU A 21 -10.22 2.36 -5.94
C LEU A 21 -11.67 2.43 -5.47
N GLY A 22 -12.02 3.41 -4.64
CA GLY A 22 -13.40 3.64 -4.20
C GLY A 22 -14.07 2.42 -3.56
N GLY A 23 -13.31 1.62 -2.81
CA GLY A 23 -13.82 0.44 -2.12
C GLY A 23 -13.88 -0.85 -2.95
N ARG A 24 -13.30 -0.87 -4.16
CA ARG A 24 -13.37 -2.03 -5.06
C ARG A 24 -12.10 -2.23 -5.87
N TRP A 25 -11.87 -3.46 -6.31
CA TRP A 25 -10.84 -3.80 -7.28
C TRP A 25 -11.27 -3.35 -8.69
N MET A 26 -10.39 -2.64 -9.40
CA MET A 26 -10.68 -2.06 -10.71
C MET A 26 -9.49 -2.23 -11.66
N ALA A 27 -9.78 -2.41 -12.94
CA ALA A 27 -8.74 -2.39 -13.97
C ALA A 27 -8.13 -0.97 -14.09
N PRO A 28 -6.80 -0.86 -14.26
CA PRO A 28 -6.12 0.39 -14.58
C PRO A 28 -6.52 0.89 -15.96
N LEU A 29 -6.40 2.20 -16.19
CA LEU A 29 -6.53 2.78 -17.53
C LEU A 29 -5.27 2.54 -18.37
N SER A 30 -4.12 2.41 -17.70
CA SER A 30 -2.84 2.25 -18.38
C SER A 30 -2.64 0.83 -18.94
N GLY A 31 -2.01 0.76 -20.11
CA GLY A 31 -1.44 -0.48 -20.65
C GLY A 31 0.00 -0.75 -20.20
N ARG A 32 0.59 0.10 -19.35
CA ARG A 32 1.99 -0.02 -18.91
C ARG A 32 2.13 -1.14 -17.87
N LEU A 33 2.95 -2.13 -18.21
CA LEU A 33 3.26 -3.25 -17.34
C LEU A 33 4.75 -3.28 -17.00
N ILE A 34 5.08 -3.61 -15.75
CA ILE A 34 6.46 -3.86 -15.31
C ILE A 34 6.59 -5.26 -14.72
N GLY A 35 7.80 -5.82 -14.78
CA GLY A 35 8.13 -7.03 -14.03
C GLY A 35 8.12 -6.76 -12.53
N VAL A 36 7.67 -7.73 -11.74
CA VAL A 36 7.74 -7.64 -10.29
C VAL A 36 9.09 -8.23 -9.83
N PRO A 37 9.93 -7.47 -9.09
CA PRO A 37 11.17 -8.00 -8.54
C PRO A 37 10.92 -9.27 -7.73
N GLY A 38 11.72 -10.33 -7.95
CA GLY A 38 11.53 -11.63 -7.30
C GLY A 38 10.38 -12.49 -7.86
N LEU A 39 9.66 -12.02 -8.89
CA LEU A 39 8.58 -12.75 -9.57
C LEU A 39 8.74 -12.67 -11.10
N PRO A 40 9.57 -13.54 -11.71
CA PRO A 40 9.92 -13.43 -13.13
C PRO A 40 8.70 -13.42 -14.07
N MET A 41 7.66 -14.19 -13.72
CA MET A 41 6.44 -14.35 -14.53
C MET A 41 5.32 -13.38 -14.16
N ALA A 42 5.44 -12.65 -13.04
CA ALA A 42 4.41 -11.71 -12.66
C ALA A 42 4.62 -10.36 -13.34
N ARG A 43 3.49 -9.71 -13.65
CA ARG A 43 3.45 -8.37 -14.22
C ARG A 43 2.54 -7.52 -13.37
N LEU A 44 3.00 -6.32 -13.07
CA LEU A 44 2.27 -5.31 -12.34
C LEU A 44 1.82 -4.22 -13.32
N ALA A 45 0.55 -3.86 -13.25
CA ALA A 45 0.04 -2.75 -14.04
C ALA A 45 0.29 -1.42 -13.33
N CYS A 46 1.00 -0.53 -14.00
CA CYS A 46 1.34 0.78 -13.48
C CYS A 46 0.15 1.73 -13.67
N ALA A 47 -0.34 2.32 -12.59
CA ALA A 47 -1.31 3.38 -12.66
C ALA A 47 -0.76 4.61 -13.41
N GLU A 48 -1.64 5.34 -14.07
CA GLU A 48 -1.34 6.61 -14.73
C GLU A 48 -2.16 7.77 -14.16
N ALA A 49 -2.00 8.97 -14.69
CA ALA A 49 -2.66 10.18 -14.17
C ALA A 49 -4.19 10.05 -14.10
N GLY A 50 -4.82 9.37 -15.08
CA GLY A 50 -6.24 9.09 -15.05
C GLY A 50 -6.64 8.16 -13.90
N ASP A 51 -5.83 7.16 -13.58
CA ASP A 51 -6.05 6.27 -12.42
C ASP A 51 -5.94 7.01 -11.10
N VAL A 52 -4.94 7.90 -10.99
CA VAL A 52 -4.75 8.76 -9.83
C VAL A 52 -5.97 9.66 -9.62
N ALA A 53 -6.49 10.27 -10.70
CA ALA A 53 -7.69 11.08 -10.64
C ALA A 53 -8.92 10.25 -10.20
N ARG A 54 -9.10 9.04 -10.74
CA ARG A 54 -10.17 8.11 -10.31
C ARG A 54 -10.04 7.74 -8.85
N ALA A 55 -8.83 7.43 -8.39
CA ALA A 55 -8.55 7.10 -7.00
C ALA A 55 -8.93 8.26 -6.08
N ARG A 56 -8.44 9.47 -6.39
CA ARG A 56 -8.71 10.68 -5.61
C ARG A 56 -10.20 11.00 -5.57
N ALA A 57 -10.88 10.96 -6.71
CA ALA A 57 -12.31 11.24 -6.80
C ALA A 57 -13.17 10.17 -6.10
N GLY A 58 -12.69 8.93 -6.03
CA GLY A 58 -13.34 7.80 -5.37
C GLY A 58 -13.18 7.76 -3.86
N LEU A 59 -12.25 8.54 -3.27
CA LEU A 59 -12.08 8.57 -1.82
C LEU A 59 -13.32 9.13 -1.13
N ARG A 60 -13.87 8.35 -0.21
CA ARG A 60 -14.98 8.72 0.68
C ARG A 60 -14.57 8.35 2.10
N PRO A 61 -13.74 9.18 2.75
CA PRO A 61 -13.37 8.96 4.14
C PRO A 61 -14.64 8.94 4.99
N ALA A 62 -14.87 7.82 5.66
CA ALA A 62 -15.87 7.65 6.69
C ALA A 62 -15.16 7.29 8.00
N GLY A 63 -15.85 7.36 9.13
CA GLY A 63 -15.30 6.95 10.42
C GLY A 63 -14.88 5.48 10.38
N ALA A 64 -13.63 5.22 10.02
CA ALA A 64 -13.10 3.87 9.94
C ALA A 64 -12.92 3.33 11.36
N GLU A 65 -13.52 2.18 11.64
CA GLU A 65 -13.41 1.51 12.93
C GLU A 65 -11.98 0.99 13.12
N VAL A 66 -11.14 1.77 13.80
CA VAL A 66 -9.72 1.47 14.03
C VAL A 66 -9.51 0.06 14.60
N GLY A 67 -10.37 -0.34 15.55
CA GLY A 67 -10.33 -1.68 16.14
C GLY A 67 -10.57 -2.78 15.10
N ALA A 68 -11.52 -2.59 14.18
CA ALA A 68 -11.81 -3.54 13.12
C ALA A 68 -10.66 -3.64 12.10
N LEU A 69 -10.02 -2.52 11.77
CA LEU A 69 -8.85 -2.52 10.88
C LEU A 69 -7.66 -3.26 11.50
N ARG A 70 -7.39 -3.03 12.80
CA ARG A 70 -6.34 -3.75 13.54
C ARG A 70 -6.63 -5.25 13.60
N ALA A 71 -7.86 -5.64 13.87
CA ALA A 71 -8.29 -7.04 13.88
C ALA A 71 -8.13 -7.70 12.48
N ALA A 72 -8.51 -7.00 11.41
CA ALA A 72 -8.35 -7.50 10.04
C ALA A 72 -6.87 -7.71 9.67
N TYR A 73 -5.99 -6.77 10.06
CA TYR A 73 -4.55 -6.93 9.89
C TYR A 73 -4.03 -8.15 10.65
N ALA A 74 -4.34 -8.27 11.94
CA ALA A 74 -3.89 -9.38 12.79
C ALA A 74 -4.34 -10.74 12.22
N ALA A 75 -5.58 -10.85 11.75
CA ALA A 75 -6.10 -12.06 11.11
C ALA A 75 -5.35 -12.43 9.81
N SER A 76 -4.82 -11.44 9.09
CA SER A 76 -4.05 -11.65 7.86
C SER A 76 -2.55 -11.92 8.09
N ALA A 77 -2.06 -11.81 9.32
CA ALA A 77 -0.63 -11.88 9.64
C ALA A 77 0.08 -13.16 9.13
N PRO A 78 -0.50 -14.38 9.20
CA PRO A 78 0.16 -15.57 8.66
C PRO A 78 0.40 -15.51 7.15
N LEU A 79 -0.58 -15.01 6.38
CA LEU A 79 -0.44 -14.84 4.93
C LEU A 79 0.57 -13.73 4.61
N LEU A 80 0.46 -12.59 5.30
CA LEU A 80 1.39 -11.47 5.12
C LEU A 80 2.84 -11.89 5.37
N ARG A 81 3.11 -12.66 6.44
CA ARG A 81 4.45 -13.15 6.75
C ARG A 81 4.99 -14.06 5.65
N ALA A 82 4.17 -14.98 5.14
CA ALA A 82 4.56 -15.84 4.03
C ALA A 82 4.87 -15.06 2.75
N LEU A 83 4.09 -14.00 2.46
CA LEU A 83 4.34 -13.14 1.30
C LEU A 83 5.58 -12.25 1.47
N ARG A 84 5.87 -11.77 2.68
CA ARG A 84 7.10 -11.01 2.95
C ARG A 84 8.34 -11.87 2.79
N ALA A 85 8.34 -13.10 3.31
CA ALA A 85 9.42 -14.05 3.09
C ALA A 85 9.66 -14.31 1.59
N TYR A 86 8.56 -14.41 0.82
CA TYR A 86 8.62 -14.56 -0.63
C TYR A 86 9.20 -13.31 -1.33
N GLU A 87 8.87 -12.12 -0.85
CA GLU A 87 9.46 -10.84 -1.28
C GLU A 87 10.90 -10.64 -0.77
N VAL A 88 11.52 -11.67 -0.20
CA VAL A 88 12.88 -11.66 0.37
C VAL A 88 13.02 -10.65 1.51
N MET A 89 11.95 -10.50 2.29
CA MET A 89 11.89 -9.62 3.44
C MET A 89 11.62 -10.43 4.71
N ASP A 90 12.53 -10.30 5.68
CA ASP A 90 12.32 -10.80 7.03
C ASP A 90 11.48 -9.77 7.81
N ASP A 91 10.17 -9.95 7.75
CA ASP A 91 9.20 -9.08 8.41
C ASP A 91 8.43 -9.88 9.47
N PRO A 92 8.53 -9.52 10.76
CA PRO A 92 7.82 -10.23 11.81
C PRO A 92 6.30 -10.07 11.71
N VAL A 93 5.82 -9.07 10.96
CA VAL A 93 4.41 -8.68 10.86
C VAL A 93 3.86 -8.40 12.27
N SER A 94 4.57 -7.54 13.00
CA SER A 94 4.20 -7.07 14.34
C SER A 94 2.90 -6.26 14.32
N GLU A 95 2.35 -5.99 15.50
CA GLU A 95 1.19 -5.11 15.68
C GLU A 95 1.34 -3.75 14.96
N PRO A 96 0.27 -3.19 14.37
CA PRO A 96 0.36 -1.91 13.68
C PRO A 96 0.82 -0.78 14.59
N GLU A 97 1.79 0.01 14.12
CA GLU A 97 2.28 1.19 14.84
C GLU A 97 1.20 2.27 14.92
N ASP A 98 1.18 3.03 16.02
CA ASP A 98 0.30 4.20 16.15
C ASP A 98 0.93 5.44 15.51
N TRP A 99 0.15 6.13 14.68
CA TRP A 99 0.59 7.32 13.96
C TRP A 99 -0.40 8.47 14.12
N ALA A 100 0.12 9.66 14.45
CA ALA A 100 -0.60 10.92 14.35
C ALA A 100 -0.16 11.64 13.07
N LEU A 101 -1.08 11.83 12.13
CA LEU A 101 -0.76 12.48 10.85
C LEU A 101 -0.77 14.02 11.04
N PRO A 102 0.30 14.74 10.65
CA PRO A 102 0.45 16.18 10.93
C PRO A 102 -0.31 17.09 9.95
N PHE A 103 -1.33 16.56 9.28
CA PHE A 103 -2.08 17.24 8.23
C PHE A 103 -3.50 16.70 8.16
N ALA A 104 -4.40 17.48 7.56
CA ALA A 104 -5.80 17.12 7.36
C ALA A 104 -6.10 16.76 5.91
N GLY A 105 -7.14 15.94 5.73
CA GLY A 105 -7.66 15.56 4.42
C GLY A 105 -6.86 14.43 3.75
N PRO A 106 -7.20 14.10 2.49
CA PRO A 106 -6.63 12.92 1.86
C PRO A 106 -5.16 13.07 1.52
N ALA A 107 -4.38 12.06 1.90
CA ALA A 107 -2.93 12.03 1.79
C ALA A 107 -2.43 10.95 0.82
N VAL A 108 -1.16 11.06 0.44
CA VAL A 108 -0.45 10.09 -0.38
C VAL A 108 0.59 9.38 0.48
N LEU A 109 0.59 8.05 0.45
CA LEU A 109 1.62 7.21 1.06
C LEU A 109 2.43 6.53 -0.04
N VAL A 110 3.74 6.74 -0.05
CA VAL A 110 4.69 6.01 -0.90
C VAL A 110 5.61 5.19 -0.01
N THR A 111 5.66 3.88 -0.21
CA THR A 111 6.44 2.96 0.65
C THR A 111 7.48 2.19 -0.15
N ALA A 112 8.71 2.11 0.37
CA ALA A 112 9.73 1.19 -0.14
C ALA A 112 9.44 -0.27 0.25
N THR A 113 10.06 -1.22 -0.46
CA THR A 113 9.91 -2.66 -0.17
C THR A 113 10.41 -3.04 1.22
N SER A 114 11.41 -2.32 1.73
CA SER A 114 12.04 -2.57 3.03
C SER A 114 11.21 -2.12 4.23
N VAL A 115 10.14 -1.34 4.04
CA VAL A 115 9.32 -0.85 5.16
C VAL A 115 8.57 -2.02 5.83
N PRO A 116 8.62 -2.16 7.16
CA PRO A 116 7.85 -3.16 7.89
C PRO A 116 6.34 -3.00 7.71
N LEU A 117 5.62 -4.11 7.59
CA LEU A 117 4.17 -4.09 7.43
C LEU A 117 3.43 -3.50 8.62
N SER A 118 3.95 -3.62 9.85
CA SER A 118 3.38 -2.97 11.03
C SER A 118 3.26 -1.45 10.85
N ARG A 119 4.26 -0.86 10.20
CA ARG A 119 4.31 0.57 9.94
C ARG A 119 3.40 0.99 8.80
N VAL A 120 3.45 0.23 7.70
CA VAL A 120 2.56 0.46 6.56
C VAL A 120 1.10 0.36 7.01
N ALA A 121 0.74 -0.69 7.76
CA ALA A 121 -0.58 -0.86 8.33
C ALA A 121 -0.96 0.29 9.27
N GLY A 122 -0.06 0.70 10.16
CA GLY A 122 -0.28 1.83 11.07
C GLY A 122 -0.62 3.13 10.34
N LEU A 123 0.16 3.47 9.30
CA LEU A 123 -0.08 4.66 8.47
C LEU A 123 -1.39 4.57 7.68
N LEU A 124 -1.72 3.39 7.13
CA LEU A 124 -2.99 3.16 6.44
C LEU A 124 -4.18 3.30 7.40
N ILE A 125 -4.07 2.75 8.61
CA ILE A 125 -5.10 2.85 9.66
C ILE A 125 -5.32 4.30 10.06
N ALA A 126 -4.24 5.04 10.35
CA ALA A 126 -4.32 6.46 10.69
C ALA A 126 -4.89 7.30 9.52
N GLY A 127 -4.60 6.89 8.28
CA GLY A 127 -5.07 7.57 7.07
C GLY A 127 -6.49 7.26 6.63
N ALA A 128 -7.04 6.10 7.01
CA ALA A 128 -8.31 5.59 6.48
C ALA A 128 -9.48 6.56 6.72
N GLY A 129 -9.52 7.21 7.89
CA GLY A 129 -10.56 8.16 8.28
C GLY A 129 -10.50 9.52 7.57
N GLN A 130 -9.41 9.85 6.87
CA GLN A 130 -9.26 11.10 6.12
C GLN A 130 -9.00 10.89 4.61
N GLY A 131 -8.80 9.63 4.20
CA GLY A 131 -8.47 9.25 2.84
C GLY A 131 -6.97 9.02 2.67
N MET A 132 -6.60 7.86 2.13
CA MET A 132 -5.21 7.54 1.82
C MET A 132 -5.08 6.94 0.42
N LEU A 133 -4.25 7.56 -0.43
CA LEU A 133 -3.78 6.98 -1.67
C LEU A 133 -2.42 6.32 -1.39
N TRP A 134 -2.36 5.00 -1.45
CA TRP A 134 -1.14 4.26 -1.20
C TRP A 134 -0.53 3.72 -2.49
N LYS A 135 0.75 4.00 -2.69
CA LYS A 135 1.58 3.44 -3.75
C LYS A 135 2.74 2.61 -3.17
N PRO A 136 2.61 1.28 -3.11
CA PRO A 136 3.70 0.41 -2.69
C PRO A 136 4.80 0.33 -3.74
N ALA A 137 6.04 0.07 -3.32
CA ALA A 137 7.12 -0.30 -4.22
C ALA A 137 6.80 -1.63 -4.92
N PRO A 138 7.21 -1.82 -6.19
CA PRO A 138 6.94 -3.05 -6.93
C PRO A 138 7.40 -4.32 -6.22
N GLY A 139 8.54 -4.29 -5.51
CA GLY A 139 9.05 -5.45 -4.77
C GLY A 139 8.21 -5.86 -3.55
N ALA A 140 7.23 -5.04 -3.14
CA ALA A 140 6.28 -5.36 -2.07
C ALA A 140 4.83 -5.53 -2.58
N ALA A 141 4.66 -5.77 -3.88
CA ALA A 141 3.34 -5.77 -4.50
C ALA A 141 2.43 -6.89 -3.98
N ALA A 142 2.98 -8.06 -3.63
CA ALA A 142 2.20 -9.20 -3.19
C ALA A 142 1.64 -8.99 -1.78
N SER A 143 2.50 -8.60 -0.84
CA SER A 143 2.10 -8.26 0.52
C SER A 143 1.18 -7.03 0.53
N ALA A 144 1.38 -6.07 -0.36
CA ALA A 144 0.49 -4.92 -0.50
C ALA A 144 -0.93 -5.29 -0.93
N HIS A 145 -1.07 -6.20 -1.91
CA HIS A 145 -2.38 -6.72 -2.33
C HIS A 145 -3.08 -7.47 -1.19
N ALA A 146 -2.35 -8.31 -0.46
CA ALA A 146 -2.92 -9.01 0.68
C ALA A 146 -3.33 -8.04 1.80
N LEU A 147 -2.53 -7.02 2.07
CA LEU A 147 -2.84 -6.01 3.08
C LEU A 147 -4.08 -5.20 2.72
N ILE A 148 -4.20 -4.71 1.48
CA ILE A 148 -5.40 -3.98 1.06
C ILE A 148 -6.62 -4.91 0.96
N ARG A 149 -6.45 -6.21 0.66
CA ARG A 149 -7.54 -7.19 0.72
C ARG A 149 -8.10 -7.32 2.15
N ALA A 150 -7.25 -7.23 3.16
CA ALA A 150 -7.64 -7.28 4.56
C ALA A 150 -8.26 -5.95 5.02
N LEU A 151 -7.59 -4.83 4.76
CA LEU A 151 -7.99 -3.52 5.28
C LEU A 151 -9.07 -2.83 4.44
N GLY A 152 -9.04 -2.99 3.12
CA GLY A 152 -9.91 -2.30 2.18
C GLY A 152 -11.41 -2.47 2.47
N PRO A 153 -11.93 -3.70 2.66
CA PRO A 153 -13.34 -3.90 2.98
C PRO A 153 -13.79 -3.21 4.27
N VAL A 154 -12.90 -3.12 5.26
CA VAL A 154 -13.18 -2.47 6.56
C VAL A 154 -13.07 -0.95 6.46
N ALA A 155 -12.10 -0.44 5.70
CA ALA A 155 -11.93 0.99 5.47
C ALA A 155 -12.93 1.57 4.45
N GLY A 156 -13.64 0.71 3.71
CA GLY A 156 -14.49 1.09 2.59
C GLY A 156 -13.71 1.88 1.54
N ALA A 157 -14.26 3.03 1.16
CA ALA A 157 -13.63 3.95 0.20
C ALA A 157 -12.66 4.96 0.87
N GLY A 158 -12.25 4.73 2.12
CA GLY A 158 -11.21 5.52 2.80
C GLY A 158 -9.78 5.20 2.36
N LEU A 159 -9.56 4.04 1.73
CA LEU A 159 -8.26 3.64 1.18
C LEU A 159 -8.33 3.45 -0.33
N ALA A 160 -7.27 3.85 -1.01
CA ALA A 160 -7.00 3.51 -2.40
C ALA A 160 -5.58 2.96 -2.53
N MET A 161 -5.38 1.92 -3.33
CA MET A 161 -4.06 1.37 -3.65
C MET A 161 -3.81 1.48 -5.15
N LEU A 162 -2.70 2.14 -5.49
CA LEU A 162 -2.23 2.36 -6.85
C LEU A 162 -0.89 1.64 -7.01
N GLN A 163 -0.84 0.66 -7.91
CA GLN A 163 0.39 -0.05 -8.21
C GLN A 163 1.21 0.72 -9.24
N GLY A 164 2.54 0.64 -9.16
CA GLY A 164 3.36 1.15 -10.26
C GLY A 164 4.81 1.48 -9.94
N ASP A 165 5.47 2.00 -10.96
CA ASP A 165 6.87 2.41 -10.99
C ASP A 165 7.08 3.85 -10.48
N HIS A 166 8.25 4.42 -10.79
CA HIS A 166 8.59 5.81 -10.48
C HIS A 166 7.68 6.81 -11.20
N ALA A 167 7.25 6.53 -12.43
CA ALA A 167 6.34 7.41 -13.17
C ALA A 167 4.96 7.49 -12.51
N THR A 168 4.49 6.36 -11.96
CA THR A 168 3.28 6.32 -11.13
C THR A 168 3.42 7.16 -9.87
N GLY A 169 4.59 7.08 -9.21
CA GLY A 169 4.93 7.93 -8.07
C GLY A 169 4.94 9.41 -8.41
N ALA A 170 5.45 9.78 -9.59
CA ALA A 170 5.44 11.15 -10.08
C ALA A 170 4.00 11.66 -10.33
N ALA A 171 3.11 10.83 -10.87
CA ALA A 171 1.71 11.19 -11.09
C ALA A 171 0.94 11.45 -9.78
N LEU A 172 1.42 10.95 -8.64
CA LEU A 172 0.87 11.22 -7.32
C LEU A 172 1.35 12.54 -6.71
N ALA A 173 2.35 13.19 -7.29
CA ALA A 173 2.81 14.48 -6.82
C ALA A 173 1.67 15.51 -6.89
N GLY A 174 1.51 16.32 -5.84
CA GLY A 174 0.45 17.32 -5.76
C GLY A 174 -0.94 16.79 -5.42
N GLN A 175 -1.11 15.47 -5.22
CA GLN A 175 -2.39 14.85 -4.84
C GLN A 175 -2.65 14.89 -3.33
N GLY A 176 -2.13 15.90 -2.62
CA GLY A 176 -2.21 16.04 -1.17
C GLY A 176 -0.88 15.86 -0.44
N PRO A 177 -0.91 15.90 0.91
CA PRO A 177 0.28 15.69 1.73
C PRO A 177 0.95 14.35 1.43
N LEU A 178 2.27 14.36 1.25
CA LEU A 178 3.04 13.17 0.90
C LEU A 178 3.76 12.60 2.12
N ILE A 179 3.48 11.34 2.42
CA ILE A 179 4.22 10.49 3.34
C ILE A 179 5.22 9.67 2.53
N TRP A 180 6.51 9.91 2.79
CA TRP A 180 7.61 9.18 2.16
C TRP A 180 8.17 8.16 3.16
N ALA A 181 7.77 6.91 3.01
CA ALA A 181 8.22 5.79 3.82
C ALA A 181 9.37 5.05 3.10
N SER A 182 10.59 5.57 3.22
CA SER A 182 11.79 5.00 2.63
C SER A 182 13.04 5.66 3.23
N ASP A 183 14.13 4.90 3.34
CA ASP A 183 15.45 5.46 3.66
C ASP A 183 16.13 6.08 2.44
N ALA A 184 15.69 5.75 1.22
CA ALA A 184 16.14 6.44 0.02
C ALA A 184 15.61 7.88 0.03
N PRO A 185 16.41 8.88 -0.41
CA PRO A 185 15.90 10.23 -0.51
C PRO A 185 14.74 10.30 -1.52
N PRO A 186 13.70 11.11 -1.24
CA PRO A 186 12.69 11.42 -2.24
C PRO A 186 13.34 12.13 -3.44
N PRO A 187 12.73 12.04 -4.64
CA PRO A 187 13.15 12.80 -5.80
C PRO A 187 13.31 14.29 -5.48
N ALA A 188 14.33 14.92 -6.08
CA ALA A 188 14.59 16.34 -5.89
C ALA A 188 13.35 17.18 -6.22
N GLY A 189 13.03 18.15 -5.36
CA GLY A 189 11.89 19.05 -5.54
C GLY A 189 10.52 18.46 -5.18
N LEU A 190 10.43 17.18 -4.77
CA LEU A 190 9.17 16.59 -4.32
C LEU A 190 8.83 17.06 -2.90
N PRO A 191 7.70 17.77 -2.68
CA PRO A 191 7.33 18.27 -1.36
C PRO A 191 6.84 17.12 -0.47
N VAL A 192 7.71 16.66 0.44
CA VAL A 192 7.38 15.62 1.44
C VAL A 192 6.85 16.28 2.70
N SER A 193 5.66 15.86 3.13
CA SER A 193 5.00 16.35 4.35
C SER A 193 5.41 15.55 5.58
N LEU A 194 5.70 14.25 5.43
CA LEU A 194 6.18 13.39 6.51
C LEU A 194 7.20 12.39 5.96
N ARG A 195 8.40 12.34 6.56
CA ARG A 195 9.38 11.28 6.31
C ARG A 195 9.27 10.19 7.34
N VAL A 196 9.29 8.96 6.86
CA VAL A 196 9.17 7.77 7.68
C VAL A 196 10.31 6.82 7.29
N PRO A 197 11.19 6.42 8.23
CA PRO A 197 12.28 5.51 7.93
C PRO A 197 11.73 4.13 7.53
N ALA A 198 12.46 3.41 6.68
CA ALA A 198 12.15 2.03 6.35
C ALA A 198 12.74 1.03 7.34
N THR A 199 13.68 1.43 8.20
CA THR A 199 14.19 0.59 9.29
C THR A 199 13.21 0.50 10.46
N GLY A 200 13.06 -0.70 11.06
CA GLY A 200 12.11 -0.99 12.15
C GLY A 200 12.20 -0.03 13.35
N PRO A 201 11.19 0.05 14.21
CA PRO A 201 11.15 1.08 15.24
C PRO A 201 12.26 0.87 16.27
N HIS A 202 13.00 1.94 16.58
CA HIS A 202 13.56 2.08 17.93
C HIS A 202 12.39 2.16 18.89
N ARG A 203 12.25 1.17 19.79
CA ARG A 203 11.40 1.32 20.98
C ARG A 203 11.83 2.61 21.70
N ARG A 204 10.86 3.44 22.08
CA ARG A 204 11.05 4.31 23.25
C ARG A 204 11.12 3.45 24.50
#